data_AF-A0A6G1JD13-F1
#
_entry.id   AF-A0A6G1JD13-F1
#
_cell.length_a   1.000
_cell.length_b   1.000
_cell.length_c   1.000
_cell.angle_alpha   90.00
_cell.angle_beta   90.00
_cell.angle_gamma   90.00
#
_symmetry.space_group_name_H-M   'P 1'
#
loop_
_entity.id
_entity.type
_entity.pdbx_description
1 polymer ?
#
loop_
_entity_poly.entity_id
_entity_poly.type
_entity_poly.pdbx_seq_one_letter_code
_entity_poly.pdbx_strand_id
1 'polypeptide(L)'
;MTWQYLQRALNHHENTICKRWMKKTRSQRKAILLIAWPGMNTRHRHDIESFFQPSIFTEQEAEDAWKHPYINIDNLLRPKALLVFLNSRGRNAPFEFAYSDLDLSPMFKWRKEHTPKAQRGSLWPSLVSSPLEYGRVVEWNDESAAAESIKQGHTVHAEHGVQILQPQNNIQEFRVGCVREVLHDAPS
;
A
#
# COMPACT_ATOMS: atom_id res chain seq x y z
N MET A 1 2.88 -12.74 -3.89
CA MET A 1 4.11 -13.07 -4.65
C MET A 1 5.08 -11.89 -4.81
N THR A 2 4.61 -10.63 -4.85
CA THR A 2 5.43 -9.43 -5.06
C THR A 2 6.38 -9.09 -3.90
N TRP A 3 5.97 -9.27 -2.64
CA TRP A 3 6.82 -8.99 -1.47
C TRP A 3 8.11 -9.82 -1.45
N GLN A 4 8.01 -11.14 -1.69
CA GLN A 4 9.17 -12.04 -1.72
C GLN A 4 10.16 -11.67 -2.83
N TYR A 5 9.68 -11.11 -3.94
CA TYR A 5 10.57 -10.58 -4.98
C TYR A 5 11.34 -9.36 -4.46
N LEU A 6 10.66 -8.39 -3.85
CA LEU A 6 11.32 -7.21 -3.29
C LEU A 6 12.34 -7.59 -2.21
N GLN A 7 11.97 -8.48 -1.30
CA GLN A 7 12.86 -8.97 -0.24
C GLN A 7 14.12 -9.61 -0.81
N ARG A 8 13.99 -10.50 -1.80
CA ARG A 8 15.14 -11.11 -2.50
C ARG A 8 15.98 -10.07 -3.23
N ALA A 9 15.35 -9.16 -3.97
CA ALA A 9 16.06 -8.11 -4.69
C ALA A 9 16.87 -7.22 -3.75
N LEU A 10 16.35 -6.87 -2.58
CA LEU A 10 17.11 -6.13 -1.57
C LEU A 10 18.24 -6.99 -0.99
N ASN A 11 18.00 -8.25 -0.65
CA ASN A 11 19.04 -9.13 -0.11
C ASN A 11 20.23 -9.31 -1.07
N HIS A 12 19.99 -9.37 -2.38
CA HIS A 12 21.05 -9.59 -3.37
C HIS A 12 21.62 -8.30 -3.98
N HIS A 13 20.81 -7.25 -4.11
CA HIS A 13 21.16 -6.06 -4.90
C HIS A 13 21.04 -4.74 -4.15
N GLU A 14 20.85 -4.71 -2.82
CA GLU A 14 20.71 -3.46 -2.06
C GLU A 14 21.82 -2.44 -2.35
N ASN A 15 23.09 -2.86 -2.35
CA ASN A 15 24.21 -1.98 -2.70
C ASN A 15 24.10 -1.40 -4.11
N THR A 16 23.69 -2.21 -5.08
CA THR A 16 23.50 -1.79 -6.48
C THR A 16 22.32 -0.83 -6.61
N ILE A 17 21.18 -1.14 -5.97
CA ILE A 17 19.98 -0.29 -5.92
C ILE A 17 20.34 1.08 -5.34
N CYS A 18 21.00 1.10 -4.18
CA CYS A 18 21.42 2.33 -3.50
C CYS A 18 22.35 3.17 -4.38
N LYS A 19 23.44 2.58 -4.93
CA LYS A 19 24.40 3.30 -5.78
C LYS A 19 23.73 3.88 -7.03
N ARG A 20 22.91 3.08 -7.72
CA ARG A 20 22.23 3.51 -8.95
C ARG A 20 21.19 4.60 -8.67
N TRP A 21 20.37 4.43 -7.63
CA TRP A 21 19.40 5.46 -7.25
C TRP A 21 20.06 6.79 -6.86
N MET A 22 21.16 6.72 -6.11
CA MET A 22 21.90 7.92 -5.69
C MET A 22 22.57 8.65 -6.86
N LYS A 23 22.99 7.92 -7.92
CA LYS A 23 23.54 8.51 -9.15
C LYS A 23 22.50 9.19 -10.04
N LYS A 24 21.21 8.81 -9.94
CA LYS A 24 20.15 9.37 -10.79
C LYS A 24 19.85 10.84 -10.44
N THR A 25 19.65 11.65 -11.48
CA THR A 25 19.17 13.03 -11.33
C THR A 25 17.74 13.07 -10.83
N ARG A 26 17.28 14.24 -10.36
CA ARG A 26 15.88 14.43 -9.94
C ARG A 26 14.88 14.09 -11.06
N SER A 27 15.18 14.46 -12.31
CA SER A 27 14.32 14.15 -13.46
C SER A 27 14.26 12.65 -13.76
N GLN A 28 15.40 11.95 -13.72
CA GLN A 28 15.46 10.50 -13.90
C GLN A 28 14.71 9.75 -12.78
N ARG A 29 14.85 10.21 -11.53
CA ARG A 29 14.08 9.64 -10.41
C ARG A 29 12.58 9.82 -10.62
N LYS A 30 12.14 11.02 -11.02
CA LYS A 30 10.73 11.29 -11.32
C LYS A 30 10.20 10.37 -12.43
N ALA A 31 10.97 10.18 -13.49
CA ALA A 31 10.59 9.28 -14.59
C ALA A 31 10.37 7.84 -14.10
N ILE A 32 11.28 7.31 -13.26
CA ILE A 32 11.11 5.97 -12.68
C ILE A 32 9.85 5.86 -11.82
N LEU A 33 9.60 6.86 -10.97
CA LEU A 33 8.41 6.88 -10.12
C LEU A 33 7.12 6.85 -10.96
N LEU A 34 7.09 7.62 -12.06
CA LEU A 34 5.93 7.71 -12.96
C LEU A 34 5.77 6.51 -13.89
N ILE A 35 6.86 5.80 -14.22
CA ILE A 35 6.78 4.50 -14.90
C ILE A 35 6.14 3.47 -13.98
N ALA A 36 6.56 3.45 -12.71
CA ALA A 36 6.05 2.50 -11.72
C ALA A 36 4.64 2.84 -11.20
N TRP A 37 4.23 4.11 -11.26
CA TRP A 37 2.90 4.57 -10.88
C TRP A 37 2.51 5.79 -11.72
N PRO A 38 1.85 5.54 -12.87
CA PRO A 38 1.31 6.61 -13.71
C PRO A 38 0.28 7.43 -12.93
N GLY A 39 0.37 8.76 -12.99
CA GLY A 39 -0.57 9.64 -12.28
C GLY A 39 -0.33 9.75 -10.77
N MET A 40 0.83 9.31 -10.25
CA MET A 40 1.16 9.47 -8.82
C MET A 40 0.96 10.90 -8.32
N ASN A 41 0.32 11.03 -7.16
CA ASN A 41 0.10 12.31 -6.48
C ASN A 41 1.39 13.11 -6.34
N THR A 42 1.31 14.41 -6.62
CA THR A 42 2.48 15.29 -6.62
C THR A 42 2.82 15.79 -5.22
N ARG A 43 1.80 16.10 -4.39
CA ARG A 43 1.96 16.76 -3.08
C ARG A 43 1.39 15.95 -1.92
N HIS A 44 1.60 16.47 -0.72
CA HIS A 44 1.04 15.93 0.51
C HIS A 44 -0.47 16.11 0.57
N ARG A 45 -1.16 15.12 1.15
CA ARG A 45 -2.57 15.21 1.55
C ARG A 45 -3.53 15.65 0.43
N HIS A 46 -3.29 15.19 -0.80
CA HIS A 46 -4.26 15.30 -1.91
C HIS A 46 -5.62 14.66 -1.54
N ASP A 47 -5.67 13.78 -0.55
CA ASP A 47 -6.92 13.23 0.01
C ASP A 47 -7.83 14.32 0.56
N ILE A 48 -7.27 15.28 1.28
CA ILE A 48 -8.00 16.42 1.84
C ILE A 48 -8.43 17.37 0.71
N GLU A 49 -7.52 17.69 -0.20
CA GLU A 49 -7.82 18.60 -1.32
C GLU A 49 -8.93 18.04 -2.22
N SER A 50 -8.85 16.76 -2.58
CA SER A 50 -9.88 16.08 -3.38
C SER A 50 -11.22 15.97 -2.66
N PHE A 51 -11.22 15.89 -1.34
CA PHE A 51 -12.44 15.90 -0.54
C PHE A 51 -13.14 17.27 -0.58
N PHE A 52 -12.39 18.37 -0.45
CA PHE A 52 -12.94 19.73 -0.42
C PHE A 52 -13.16 20.35 -1.81
N GLN A 53 -12.43 19.87 -2.83
CA GLN A 53 -12.47 20.41 -4.21
C GLN A 53 -12.63 19.29 -5.25
N PRO A 54 -13.70 18.48 -5.18
CA PRO A 54 -13.86 17.29 -6.01
C PRO A 54 -13.91 17.58 -7.51
N SER A 55 -14.25 18.80 -7.93
CA SER A 55 -14.31 19.20 -9.35
C SER A 55 -12.94 19.30 -10.04
N ILE A 56 -11.84 19.34 -9.27
CA ILE A 56 -10.48 19.49 -9.80
C ILE A 56 -9.84 18.12 -10.08
N PHE A 57 -10.35 17.06 -9.45
CA PHE A 57 -9.77 15.73 -9.51
C PHE A 57 -10.64 14.83 -10.36
N THR A 58 -9.99 14.00 -11.18
CA THR A 58 -10.66 12.82 -11.72
C THR A 58 -10.99 11.85 -10.58
N GLU A 59 -11.99 10.98 -10.80
CA GLU A 59 -12.35 9.95 -9.83
C GLU A 59 -11.14 9.07 -9.46
N GLN A 60 -10.32 8.71 -10.45
CA GLN A 60 -9.11 7.91 -10.23
C GLN A 60 -8.06 8.63 -9.38
N GLU A 61 -7.80 9.91 -9.64
CA GLU A 61 -6.83 10.70 -8.85
C GLU A 61 -7.29 10.86 -7.40
N ALA A 62 -8.59 11.11 -7.20
CA ALA A 62 -9.17 11.22 -5.88
C ALA A 62 -9.08 9.89 -5.12
N GLU A 63 -9.42 8.77 -5.78
CA GLU A 63 -9.34 7.44 -5.19
C GLU A 63 -7.90 7.05 -4.80
N ASP A 64 -6.92 7.31 -5.68
CA ASP A 64 -5.51 7.07 -5.40
C ASP A 64 -5.01 7.95 -4.23
N ALA A 65 -5.45 9.20 -4.18
CA ALA A 65 -5.12 10.12 -3.09
C ALA A 65 -5.67 9.65 -1.75
N TRP A 66 -6.92 9.16 -1.71
CA TRP A 66 -7.51 8.62 -0.49
C TRP A 66 -6.78 7.37 0.00
N LYS A 67 -6.41 6.47 -0.91
CA LYS A 67 -5.73 5.21 -0.57
C LYS A 67 -4.31 5.43 -0.05
N HIS A 68 -3.60 6.44 -0.57
CA HIS A 68 -2.16 6.62 -0.35
C HIS A 68 -1.75 8.07 -0.05
N PRO A 69 -2.37 8.75 0.93
CA PRO A 69 -2.17 10.19 1.13
C PRO A 69 -0.75 10.56 1.60
N TYR A 70 0.01 9.56 2.05
CA TYR A 70 1.38 9.68 2.53
C TYR A 70 2.44 9.36 1.46
N ILE A 71 2.06 8.88 0.27
CA ILE A 71 2.98 8.57 -0.83
C ILE A 71 2.78 9.60 -1.95
N ASN A 72 3.84 10.35 -2.26
CA ASN A 72 3.81 11.34 -3.33
C ASN A 72 5.20 11.57 -3.94
N ILE A 73 5.21 12.17 -5.12
CA ILE A 73 6.42 12.45 -5.90
C ILE A 73 7.38 13.35 -5.11
N ASP A 74 6.91 14.44 -4.52
CA ASP A 74 7.79 15.40 -3.83
C ASP A 74 8.57 14.78 -2.66
N ASN A 75 7.95 13.82 -1.97
CA ASN A 75 8.58 13.09 -0.87
C ASN A 75 9.58 12.07 -1.39
N LEU A 76 9.19 11.28 -2.39
CA LEU A 76 10.03 10.21 -2.94
C LEU A 76 11.21 10.75 -3.77
N LEU A 77 11.14 11.99 -4.25
CA LEU A 77 12.26 12.67 -4.90
C LEU A 77 13.40 13.07 -3.95
N ARG A 78 13.16 13.05 -2.62
CA ARG A 78 14.24 13.22 -1.65
C ARG A 78 15.22 12.05 -1.79
N PRO A 79 16.55 12.28 -1.86
CA PRO A 79 17.51 11.27 -2.31
C PRO A 79 17.41 9.90 -1.62
N LYS A 80 17.14 9.87 -0.30
CA LYS A 80 17.06 8.62 0.47
C LYS A 80 15.63 8.12 0.71
N ALA A 81 14.59 8.89 0.38
CA ALA A 81 13.22 8.57 0.77
C ALA A 81 12.73 7.26 0.14
N LEU A 82 12.91 7.08 -1.17
CA LEU A 82 12.57 5.81 -1.83
C LEU A 82 13.37 4.63 -1.24
N LEU A 83 14.66 4.81 -0.95
CA LEU A 83 15.50 3.74 -0.39
C LEU A 83 15.03 3.32 1.01
N VAL A 84 14.71 4.29 1.87
CA VAL A 84 14.13 4.02 3.20
C VAL A 84 12.79 3.31 3.06
N PHE A 85 11.94 3.75 2.13
CA PHE A 85 10.64 3.13 1.87
C PHE A 85 10.76 1.68 1.39
N LEU A 86 11.70 1.40 0.47
CA LEU A 86 11.99 0.06 -0.02
C LEU A 86 12.53 -0.83 1.12
N ASN A 87 13.49 -0.35 1.91
CA ASN A 87 14.10 -1.14 2.98
C ASN A 87 13.08 -1.46 4.08
N SER A 88 12.35 -0.44 4.57
CA SER A 88 11.31 -0.60 5.60
C SER A 88 10.32 -1.70 5.25
N ARG A 89 9.77 -1.68 4.04
CA ARG A 89 8.70 -2.62 3.65
C ARG A 89 9.19 -3.85 2.88
N GLY A 90 10.49 -3.95 2.62
CA GLY A 90 11.12 -5.13 2.02
C GLY A 90 11.74 -6.06 3.06
N ARG A 91 12.06 -5.54 4.25
CA ARG A 91 12.55 -6.32 5.39
C ARG A 91 11.43 -6.85 6.29
N ASN A 92 10.30 -6.17 6.31
CA ASN A 92 9.13 -6.49 7.14
C ASN A 92 7.99 -7.01 6.27
N ALA A 93 7.19 -7.94 6.80
CA ALA A 93 6.10 -8.57 6.07
C ALA A 93 4.89 -7.61 5.94
N PRO A 94 4.00 -7.79 4.92
CA PRO A 94 2.85 -6.91 4.72
C PRO A 94 1.94 -6.77 5.95
N PHE A 95 1.74 -7.85 6.71
CA PHE A 95 0.87 -7.83 7.89
C PHE A 95 1.33 -6.83 8.96
N GLU A 96 2.63 -6.56 9.07
CA GLU A 96 3.18 -5.61 10.04
C GLU A 96 2.73 -4.16 9.77
N PHE A 97 2.31 -3.86 8.55
CA PHE A 97 1.84 -2.53 8.15
C PHE A 97 0.31 -2.44 8.07
N ALA A 98 -0.43 -3.53 8.34
CA ALA A 98 -1.86 -3.60 8.09
C ALA A 98 -2.63 -2.43 8.74
N TYR A 99 -2.46 -2.26 10.05
CA TYR A 99 -3.14 -1.19 10.79
C TYR A 99 -2.58 0.20 10.45
N SER A 100 -1.26 0.35 10.28
CA SER A 100 -0.68 1.65 9.92
C SER A 100 -1.13 2.12 8.55
N ASP A 101 -1.27 1.21 7.58
CA ASP A 101 -1.74 1.53 6.23
C ASP A 101 -3.19 2.00 6.25
N LEU A 102 -4.01 1.39 7.11
CA LEU A 102 -5.39 1.80 7.31
C LEU A 102 -5.50 3.17 8.00
N ASP A 103 -4.74 3.38 9.07
CA ASP A 103 -4.83 4.61 9.89
C ASP A 103 -4.21 5.82 9.19
N LEU A 104 -3.21 5.61 8.34
CA LEU A 104 -2.61 6.67 7.52
C LEU A 104 -3.49 7.07 6.33
N SER A 105 -4.60 6.37 6.06
CA SER A 105 -5.53 6.64 4.96
C SER A 105 -6.95 6.96 5.45
N PRO A 106 -7.13 8.03 6.26
CA PRO A 106 -8.39 8.28 6.97
C PRO A 106 -9.58 8.55 6.03
N MET A 107 -9.36 9.26 4.90
CA MET A 107 -10.43 9.54 3.94
C MET A 107 -10.90 8.28 3.21
N PHE A 108 -10.00 7.32 2.99
CA PHE A 108 -10.35 6.02 2.42
C PHE A 108 -11.07 5.14 3.46
N LYS A 109 -10.59 5.14 4.70
CA LYS A 109 -11.21 4.43 5.84
C LYS A 109 -12.66 4.85 6.06
N TRP A 110 -12.98 6.14 5.91
CA TRP A 110 -14.34 6.67 6.11
C TRP A 110 -15.34 6.31 5.00
N ARG A 111 -14.88 5.86 3.83
CA ARG A 111 -15.75 5.56 2.69
C ARG A 111 -16.41 4.18 2.84
N LYS A 112 -17.68 4.20 3.23
CA LYS A 112 -18.54 3.00 3.30
C LYS A 112 -18.89 2.42 1.93
N GLU A 113 -18.69 3.17 0.85
CA GLU A 113 -18.98 2.72 -0.52
C GLU A 113 -18.01 1.63 -0.99
N HIS A 114 -16.79 1.60 -0.45
CA HIS A 114 -15.80 0.55 -0.68
C HIS A 114 -15.91 -0.62 0.31
N THR A 115 -16.91 -0.57 1.20
CA THR A 115 -17.26 -1.69 2.06
C THR A 115 -18.07 -2.69 1.23
N PRO A 116 -17.67 -3.97 1.14
CA PRO A 116 -18.58 -5.00 0.66
C PRO A 116 -19.86 -4.89 1.50
N LYS A 117 -21.00 -4.55 0.89
CA LYS A 117 -22.28 -4.61 1.59
C LYS A 117 -22.37 -6.02 2.15
N ALA A 118 -22.26 -6.15 3.48
CA ALA A 118 -22.33 -7.43 4.17
C ALA A 118 -23.51 -8.19 3.57
N GLN A 119 -23.18 -9.20 2.77
CA GLN A 119 -24.18 -9.86 1.96
C GLN A 119 -25.09 -10.58 2.95
N ARG A 120 -26.38 -10.22 2.92
CA ARG A 120 -27.44 -10.79 3.75
C ARG A 120 -27.29 -12.32 3.81
N GLY A 121 -26.91 -12.80 4.99
CA GLY A 121 -26.75 -14.21 5.34
C GLY A 121 -26.21 -14.26 6.77
N SER A 122 -26.44 -15.35 7.50
CA SER A 122 -26.07 -15.52 8.92
C SER A 122 -24.54 -15.61 9.16
N LEU A 123 -23.73 -15.06 8.26
CA LEU A 123 -22.28 -15.16 8.23
C LEU A 123 -21.63 -13.79 8.37
N TRP A 124 -20.57 -13.74 9.17
CA TRP A 124 -19.78 -12.53 9.40
C TRP A 124 -18.40 -12.73 8.78
N PRO A 125 -18.05 -12.12 7.64
CA PRO A 125 -16.73 -12.26 7.07
C PRO A 125 -15.73 -11.36 7.81
N SER A 126 -14.52 -11.87 8.04
CA SER A 126 -13.39 -11.09 8.57
C SER A 126 -12.10 -11.48 7.86
N LEU A 127 -11.15 -10.56 7.81
CA LEU A 127 -9.83 -10.82 7.23
C LEU A 127 -8.85 -11.19 8.33
N VAL A 128 -8.08 -12.26 8.15
CA VAL A 128 -7.04 -12.68 9.10
C VAL A 128 -5.87 -11.70 9.04
N SER A 129 -5.46 -11.23 10.22
CA SER A 129 -4.34 -10.30 10.44
C SER A 129 -3.07 -10.97 10.96
N SER A 130 -3.07 -12.32 11.08
CA SER A 130 -1.94 -13.08 11.62
C SER A 130 -0.85 -13.33 10.56
N PRO A 131 0.43 -13.53 10.96
CA PRO A 131 1.54 -13.77 10.03
C PRO A 131 1.36 -15.00 9.12
N LEU A 132 0.70 -16.06 9.62
CA LEU A 132 0.59 -17.35 8.92
C LEU A 132 -0.49 -17.35 7.84
N GLU A 133 -1.58 -16.61 8.07
CA GLU A 133 -2.77 -16.65 7.23
C GLU A 133 -3.18 -15.27 6.74
N TYR A 134 -2.27 -14.30 6.78
CA TYR A 134 -2.54 -12.91 6.44
C TYR A 134 -3.26 -12.78 5.09
N GLY A 135 -4.37 -12.06 5.09
CA GLY A 135 -5.17 -11.84 3.88
C GLY A 135 -6.16 -12.96 3.55
N ARG A 136 -6.27 -14.01 4.38
CA ARG A 136 -7.33 -15.01 4.28
C ARG A 136 -8.65 -14.44 4.79
N VAL A 137 -9.74 -14.67 4.06
CA VAL A 137 -11.09 -14.40 4.54
C VAL A 137 -11.58 -15.59 5.36
N VAL A 138 -12.12 -15.32 6.54
CA VAL A 138 -12.79 -16.29 7.40
C VAL A 138 -14.25 -15.88 7.57
N GLU A 139 -15.14 -16.86 7.60
CA GLU A 139 -16.57 -16.66 7.81
C GLU A 139 -16.93 -17.20 9.19
N TRP A 140 -17.63 -16.38 9.97
CA TRP A 140 -18.11 -16.75 11.30
C TRP A 140 -19.61 -17.00 11.28
N ASN A 141 -20.07 -18.07 11.93
CA ASN A 141 -21.50 -18.36 12.13
C ASN A 141 -22.09 -17.63 13.34
N ASP A 142 -21.26 -17.01 14.18
CA ASP A 142 -21.65 -16.29 15.39
C ASP A 142 -21.01 -14.89 15.39
N GLU A 143 -21.85 -13.86 15.54
CA GLU A 143 -21.43 -12.47 15.60
C GLU A 143 -20.52 -12.19 16.80
N SER A 144 -20.81 -12.81 17.95
CA SER A 144 -20.06 -12.58 19.19
C SER A 144 -18.63 -13.11 19.07
N ALA A 145 -18.46 -14.30 18.49
CA ALA A 145 -17.16 -14.87 18.19
C ALA A 145 -16.37 -14.02 17.18
N ALA A 146 -17.03 -13.51 16.13
CA ALA A 146 -16.41 -12.60 15.17
C ALA A 146 -15.92 -11.31 15.84
N ALA A 147 -16.77 -10.69 16.67
CA ALA A 147 -16.46 -9.47 17.40
C ALA A 147 -15.30 -9.67 18.40
N GLU A 148 -15.28 -10.79 19.12
CA GLU A 148 -14.19 -11.11 20.05
C GLU A 148 -12.86 -11.34 19.30
N SER A 149 -12.87 -12.03 18.16
CA SER A 149 -11.69 -12.20 17.31
C SER A 149 -11.11 -10.87 16.83
N ILE A 150 -11.98 -9.93 16.44
CA ILE A 150 -11.58 -8.58 16.03
C ILE A 150 -10.99 -7.81 17.22
N LYS A 151 -11.63 -7.88 18.39
CA LYS A 151 -11.16 -7.23 19.62
C LYS A 151 -9.80 -7.76 20.07
N GLN A 152 -9.55 -9.05 19.88
CA GLN A 152 -8.26 -9.69 20.14
C GLN A 152 -7.21 -9.40 19.06
N GLY A 153 -7.59 -8.76 17.95
CA GLY A 153 -6.68 -8.43 16.85
C GLY A 153 -6.30 -9.62 15.97
N HIS A 154 -7.02 -10.75 16.07
CA HIS A 154 -6.81 -11.93 15.22
C HIS A 154 -7.38 -11.75 13.81
N THR A 155 -8.44 -10.94 13.71
CA THR A 155 -9.06 -10.57 12.45
C THR A 155 -9.41 -9.09 12.40
N VAL A 156 -9.76 -8.59 11.22
CA VAL A 156 -10.36 -7.27 11.01
C VAL A 156 -11.69 -7.41 10.29
N HIS A 157 -12.58 -6.43 10.46
CA HIS A 157 -13.80 -6.34 9.66
C HIS A 157 -13.48 -6.47 8.16
N ALA A 158 -14.31 -7.19 7.40
CA ALA A 158 -14.08 -7.40 5.97
C ALA A 158 -13.87 -6.07 5.19
N GLU A 159 -14.60 -5.02 5.58
CA GLU A 159 -14.45 -3.66 5.05
C GLU A 159 -13.03 -3.11 5.21
N HIS A 160 -12.50 -3.17 6.42
CA HIS A 160 -11.14 -2.78 6.74
C HIS A 160 -10.13 -3.70 6.07
N GLY A 161 -10.46 -4.99 5.91
CA GLY A 161 -9.64 -5.94 5.15
C GLY A 161 -9.39 -5.47 3.71
N VAL A 162 -10.44 -5.05 3.00
CA VAL A 162 -10.29 -4.45 1.66
C VAL A 162 -9.48 -3.16 1.71
N GLN A 163 -9.79 -2.30 2.69
CA GLN A 163 -9.10 -1.01 2.86
C GLN A 163 -7.62 -1.16 3.24
N ILE A 164 -7.20 -2.33 3.72
CA ILE A 164 -5.81 -2.68 4.00
C ILE A 164 -5.15 -3.30 2.77
N LEU A 165 -5.75 -4.35 2.22
CA LEU A 165 -5.12 -5.17 1.18
C LEU A 165 -4.98 -4.42 -0.14
N GLN A 166 -5.95 -3.60 -0.52
CA GLN A 166 -5.91 -2.88 -1.79
C GLN A 166 -4.76 -1.84 -1.81
N PRO A 167 -4.60 -0.95 -0.80
CA PRO A 167 -3.42 -0.11 -0.73
C PRO A 167 -2.11 -0.90 -0.66
N GLN A 168 -2.05 -1.97 0.12
CA GLN A 168 -0.83 -2.78 0.22
C GLN A 168 -0.41 -3.39 -1.12
N ASN A 169 -1.38 -3.86 -1.93
CA ASN A 169 -1.10 -4.37 -3.25
C ASN A 169 -0.49 -3.29 -4.16
N ASN A 170 -1.13 -2.11 -4.24
CA ASN A 170 -0.62 -0.99 -5.04
C ASN A 170 0.80 -0.59 -4.63
N ILE A 171 1.05 -0.51 -3.31
CA ILE A 171 2.38 -0.18 -2.76
C ILE A 171 3.42 -1.24 -3.10
N GLN A 172 3.04 -2.52 -3.12
CA GLN A 172 3.96 -3.59 -3.53
C GLN A 172 4.30 -3.51 -5.01
N GLU A 173 3.30 -3.35 -5.87
CA GLU A 173 3.49 -3.24 -7.32
C GLU A 173 4.38 -2.04 -7.67
N PHE A 174 4.10 -0.88 -7.08
CA PHE A 174 4.90 0.33 -7.24
C PHE A 174 6.37 0.10 -6.86
N ARG A 175 6.64 -0.52 -5.70
CA ARG A 175 8.00 -0.78 -5.24
C ARG A 175 8.75 -1.76 -6.14
N VAL A 176 8.07 -2.82 -6.58
CA VAL A 176 8.64 -3.79 -7.53
C VAL A 176 8.95 -3.10 -8.86
N GLY A 177 8.04 -2.27 -9.38
CA GLY A 177 8.27 -1.45 -10.57
C GLY A 177 9.50 -0.56 -10.43
N CYS A 178 9.61 0.18 -9.33
CA CYS A 178 10.78 1.01 -9.05
C CYS A 178 12.09 0.21 -9.04
N VAL A 179 12.11 -0.95 -8.38
CA VAL A 179 13.31 -1.80 -8.30
C VAL A 179 13.68 -2.35 -9.68
N ARG A 180 12.70 -2.79 -10.49
CA ARG A 180 12.93 -3.24 -11.86
C ARG A 180 13.55 -2.15 -12.73
N GLU A 181 13.04 -0.93 -12.66
CA GLU A 181 13.60 0.21 -13.41
C GLU A 181 15.01 0.59 -12.95
N VAL A 182 15.31 0.45 -11.66
CA VAL A 182 16.67 0.67 -11.13
C VAL A 182 17.62 -0.46 -11.54
N LEU A 183 17.11 -1.67 -11.73
CA LEU A 183 17.85 -2.88 -12.08
C LEU A 183 17.69 -3.34 -13.54
N HIS A 184 17.20 -2.48 -14.44
CA HIS A 184 16.81 -2.85 -15.82
C HIS A 184 17.90 -3.54 -16.66
N ASP A 185 19.18 -3.32 -16.32
CA ASP A 185 20.39 -3.83 -16.97
C ASP A 185 21.17 -4.83 -16.08
N ALA A 186 20.62 -5.24 -14.93
CA ALA A 186 21.26 -6.23 -14.06
C ALA A 186 20.90 -7.66 -14.52
N PRO A 187 21.84 -8.63 -14.43
CA PRO A 187 21.52 -10.03 -14.65
C PRO A 187 20.48 -10.49 -13.61
N SER A 188 19.53 -11.32 -14.07
CA SER A 188 18.39 -11.83 -13.29
C SER A 188 18.81 -12.72 -12.11
#